data_AF-A0A2A9DWL1-F1
#
_entry.id   AF-A0A2A9DWL1-F1
#
_cell.length_a   1.000
_cell.length_b   1.000
_cell.length_c   1.000
_cell.angle_alpha   90.00
_cell.angle_beta   90.00
_cell.angle_gamma   90.00
#
_symmetry.space_group_name_H-M   'P 1'
#
loop_
_entity.id
_entity.type
_entity.pdbx_description
1 polymer ?
#
loop_
_entity_poly.entity_id
_entity_poly.type
_entity_poly.pdbx_seq_one_letter_code
_entity_poly.pdbx_strand_id
1 'polypeptide(L)'
;MPGRTPASSRPEWDLVVSVILQVLLVMTVGLTLLVGSFLGLSTIPCIEIGRYCNFGLIGMGTNIALWVPLAAVIVFTVWTIRRIMTGRMAYWVPIIGLLVCAVGYGLGSALVSIGMPLPLFIR
;
A
#
# COMPACT_ATOMS: atom_id res chain seq x y z
N MET A 1 -29.51 -6.21 42.33
CA MET A 1 -28.56 -5.53 41.44
C MET A 1 -27.71 -6.61 40.77
N PRO A 2 -27.93 -6.96 39.49
CA PRO A 2 -27.19 -8.06 38.85
C PRO A 2 -25.74 -7.65 38.61
N GLY A 3 -24.82 -8.54 38.98
CA GLY A 3 -23.37 -8.34 38.90
C GLY A 3 -22.91 -8.03 37.47
N ARG A 4 -22.15 -6.94 37.33
CA ARG A 4 -21.31 -6.73 36.15
C ARG A 4 -20.31 -7.88 36.11
N THR A 5 -20.47 -8.78 35.14
CA THR A 5 -19.44 -9.70 34.69
C THR A 5 -18.14 -8.91 34.53
N PRO A 6 -16.97 -9.41 34.97
CA PRO A 6 -15.72 -8.73 34.70
C PRO A 6 -15.59 -8.62 33.19
N ALA A 7 -15.68 -7.41 32.66
CA ALA A 7 -15.38 -7.14 31.28
C ALA A 7 -14.02 -7.76 31.02
N SER A 8 -13.97 -8.78 30.15
CA SER A 8 -12.71 -9.41 29.76
C SER A 8 -11.78 -8.27 29.41
N SER A 9 -10.73 -8.08 30.21
CA SER A 9 -9.75 -7.02 30.04
C SER A 9 -8.96 -7.37 28.78
N ARG A 10 -9.56 -7.09 27.62
CA ARG A 10 -8.84 -6.96 26.37
C ARG A 10 -7.84 -5.86 26.67
N PRO A 11 -6.53 -6.10 26.50
CA PRO A 11 -5.56 -5.09 26.78
C PRO A 11 -5.87 -3.89 25.88
N GLU A 12 -6.24 -2.78 26.50
CA GLU A 12 -6.54 -1.51 25.84
C GLU A 12 -5.42 -1.08 24.86
N TRP A 13 -4.19 -1.53 25.12
CA TRP A 13 -3.04 -1.31 24.26
C TRP A 13 -3.16 -1.97 22.87
N ASP A 14 -3.79 -3.14 22.71
CA ASP A 14 -3.92 -3.82 21.40
C ASP A 14 -4.87 -3.02 20.47
N LEU A 15 -5.87 -2.37 21.06
CA LEU A 15 -6.80 -1.49 20.35
C LEU A 15 -6.10 -0.23 19.86
N VAL A 16 -5.35 0.45 20.74
CA VAL A 16 -4.58 1.65 20.39
C VAL A 16 -3.53 1.34 19.32
N VAL A 17 -2.78 0.24 19.46
CA VAL A 17 -1.78 -0.19 18.48
C VAL A 17 -2.42 -0.48 17.12
N SER A 18 -3.57 -1.17 17.09
CA SER A 18 -4.27 -1.44 15.83
C SER A 18 -4.76 -0.17 15.13
N VAL A 19 -5.23 0.83 15.88
CA VAL A 19 -5.68 2.12 15.33
C VAL A 19 -4.48 2.90 14.80
N ILE A 20 -3.38 2.99 15.55
CA ILE A 20 -2.15 3.68 15.09
C ILE A 20 -1.63 3.04 13.80
N LEU A 21 -1.55 1.71 13.76
CA LEU A 21 -1.12 0.97 12.57
C LEU A 21 -2.07 1.19 11.38
N GLN A 22 -3.37 1.27 11.63
CA GLN A 22 -4.36 1.55 10.58
C GLN A 22 -4.21 2.97 10.02
N VAL A 23 -4.01 3.96 10.89
CA VAL A 23 -3.72 5.35 10.48
C VAL A 23 -2.42 5.39 9.68
N LEU A 24 -1.37 4.71 10.14
CA LEU A 24 -0.09 4.62 9.43
C LEU A 24 -0.29 4.01 8.03
N LEU A 25 -1.08 2.95 7.93
CA LEU A 25 -1.39 2.30 6.65
C LEU A 25 -2.11 3.26 5.69
N VAL A 26 -3.10 4.01 6.17
CA VAL A 26 -3.77 5.05 5.37
C VAL A 26 -2.79 6.13 4.93
N MET A 27 -1.90 6.59 5.82
CA MET A 27 -0.87 7.57 5.49
C MET A 27 0.10 7.06 4.42
N THR A 28 0.54 5.80 4.51
CA THR A 28 1.41 5.19 3.48
C THR A 28 0.73 5.09 2.13
N VAL A 29 -0.59 4.90 2.10
CA VAL A 29 -1.33 4.89 0.83
C VAL A 29 -1.48 6.29 0.26
N GLY A 30 -1.72 7.30 1.10
CA GLY A 30 -1.64 8.70 0.68
C GLY A 30 -0.28 9.04 0.05
N LEU A 31 0.82 8.61 0.67
CA LEU A 31 2.18 8.77 0.16
C LEU A 31 2.40 8.04 -1.17
N THR A 32 2.00 6.77 -1.28
CA THR A 32 2.18 6.00 -2.54
C THR A 32 1.33 6.53 -3.68
N LEU A 33 0.14 7.08 -3.42
CA LEU A 33 -0.67 7.77 -4.43
C LEU A 33 -0.01 9.08 -4.88
N LEU A 34 0.54 9.85 -3.93
CA LEU A 34 1.27 11.07 -4.24
C LEU A 34 2.48 10.76 -5.12
N VAL A 35 3.36 9.86 -4.69
CA VAL A 35 4.56 9.46 -5.47
C VAL A 35 4.16 8.75 -6.77
N GLY A 36 3.14 7.90 -6.74
CA GLY A 36 2.55 7.24 -7.92
C GLY A 36 2.09 8.21 -8.99
N SER A 37 1.54 9.35 -8.60
CA SER A 37 1.15 10.41 -9.54
C SER A 37 2.36 11.00 -10.27
N PHE A 38 3.52 11.09 -9.61
CA PHE A 38 4.77 11.52 -10.24
C PHE A 38 5.40 10.45 -11.15
N LEU A 39 5.06 9.16 -11.00
CA LEU A 39 5.51 8.14 -11.96
C LEU A 39 4.94 8.41 -13.36
N GLY A 40 3.76 9.00 -13.50
CA GLY A 40 3.24 9.43 -14.80
C GLY A 40 4.11 10.50 -15.48
N LEU A 41 4.76 11.37 -14.71
CA LEU A 41 5.69 12.39 -15.24
C LEU A 41 7.02 11.77 -15.69
N SER A 42 7.40 10.61 -15.17
CA SER A 42 8.63 9.91 -15.58
C SER A 42 8.60 9.41 -17.02
N THR A 43 7.43 9.42 -17.68
CA THR A 43 7.28 9.00 -19.08
C THR A 43 7.61 10.11 -20.08
N ILE A 44 7.77 11.36 -19.64
CA ILE A 44 8.13 12.51 -20.49
C ILE A 44 9.38 12.22 -21.36
N PRO A 45 10.53 11.77 -20.81
CA PRO A 45 11.70 11.42 -21.62
C PRO A 45 11.45 10.30 -22.64
N CYS A 46 10.48 9.42 -22.41
CA CYS A 46 10.13 8.37 -23.36
C CYS A 46 9.35 8.87 -24.57
N ILE A 47 8.64 10.00 -24.45
CA ILE A 47 7.90 10.60 -25.58
C ILE A 47 8.87 11.18 -26.61
N GLU A 48 9.99 11.76 -26.18
CA GLU A 48 10.99 12.32 -27.09
C GLU A 48 11.86 11.26 -27.79
N ILE A 49 12.16 10.15 -27.10
CA ILE A 49 13.09 9.12 -27.58
C ILE A 49 12.35 7.95 -28.25
N GLY A 50 11.04 7.80 -28.01
CA GLY A 50 10.01 7.11 -28.80
C GLY A 50 10.17 5.61 -29.12
N ARG A 51 11.34 5.18 -29.61
CA ARG A 51 11.58 3.83 -30.14
C ARG A 51 12.07 2.80 -29.14
N TYR A 52 12.53 3.24 -27.96
CA TYR A 52 13.15 2.34 -26.97
C TYR A 52 12.33 2.14 -25.71
N CYS A 53 11.14 2.74 -25.62
CA CYS A 53 10.34 2.73 -24.41
C CYS A 53 9.10 1.85 -24.57
N ASN A 54 8.91 0.92 -23.63
CA ASN A 54 7.76 0.03 -23.63
C ASN A 54 6.63 0.63 -22.79
N PHE A 55 5.78 1.43 -23.44
CA PHE A 55 4.63 2.09 -22.81
C PHE A 55 3.64 1.10 -22.18
N GLY A 56 3.55 -0.14 -22.69
CA GLY A 56 2.73 -1.20 -22.11
C GLY A 56 3.21 -1.60 -20.72
N LEU A 57 4.51 -1.85 -20.57
CA LEU A 57 5.12 -2.18 -19.27
C LEU A 57 5.01 -1.01 -18.28
N ILE A 58 5.25 0.21 -18.74
CA ILE A 58 5.17 1.42 -17.91
C ILE A 58 3.75 1.66 -17.43
N GLY A 59 2.76 1.56 -18.32
CA GLY A 59 1.35 1.70 -17.95
C GLY A 59 0.91 0.62 -16.97
N MET A 60 1.36 -0.63 -17.18
CA MET A 60 1.05 -1.75 -16.27
C MET A 60 1.70 -1.56 -14.89
N GLY A 61 2.97 -1.18 -14.83
CA GLY A 61 3.66 -0.90 -13.57
C GLY A 61 3.07 0.29 -12.81
N THR A 62 2.68 1.35 -13.52
CA THR A 62 2.00 2.51 -12.93
C THR A 62 0.62 2.12 -12.38
N ASN A 63 -0.15 1.33 -13.12
CA ASN A 63 -1.44 0.83 -12.63
C ASN A 63 -1.28 -0.07 -11.41
N ILE A 64 -0.28 -0.95 -11.37
CA ILE A 64 0.00 -1.80 -10.21
C ILE A 64 0.38 -0.92 -9.00
N ALA A 65 1.25 0.07 -9.19
CA ALA A 65 1.67 0.98 -8.14
C ALA A 65 0.53 1.82 -7.56
N LEU A 66 -0.51 2.12 -8.35
CA LEU A 66 -1.68 2.89 -7.90
C LEU A 66 -2.79 2.01 -7.31
N TRP A 67 -3.15 0.92 -7.98
CA TRP A 67 -4.30 0.11 -7.61
C TRP A 67 -4.00 -0.86 -6.46
N VAL A 68 -2.77 -1.38 -6.35
CA VAL A 68 -2.43 -2.33 -5.28
C VAL A 68 -2.53 -1.69 -3.88
N PRO A 69 -1.98 -0.50 -3.62
CA PRO A 69 -2.14 0.17 -2.33
C PRO A 69 -3.60 0.46 -2.01
N LEU A 70 -4.37 0.95 -3.00
CA LEU A 70 -5.80 1.23 -2.85
C LEU A 70 -6.60 -0.01 -2.45
N ALA A 71 -6.40 -1.12 -3.18
CA ALA A 71 -7.05 -2.39 -2.87
C ALA A 71 -6.62 -2.92 -1.49
N ALA A 72 -5.34 -2.79 -1.15
CA ALA A 72 -4.81 -3.20 0.14
C ALA A 72 -5.49 -2.45 1.30
N VAL A 73 -5.62 -1.11 1.24
CA VAL A 73 -6.33 -0.36 2.31
C VAL A 73 -7.73 -0.91 2.52
N ILE A 74 -8.51 -1.10 1.45
CA ILE A 74 -9.90 -1.53 1.57
C ILE A 74 -9.96 -2.92 2.20
N VAL A 75 -9.19 -3.88 1.67
CA VAL A 75 -9.19 -5.27 2.14
C VAL A 75 -8.71 -5.38 3.58
N PHE A 76 -7.59 -4.75 3.91
CA PHE A 76 -7.03 -4.81 5.26
C PHE A 76 -7.88 -4.04 6.26
N THR A 77 -8.51 -2.92 5.88
CA THR A 77 -9.48 -2.22 6.74
C THR A 77 -10.67 -3.12 7.08
N VAL A 78 -11.29 -3.73 6.08
CA VAL A 78 -12.44 -4.64 6.29
C VAL A 78 -12.02 -5.84 7.15
N TRP A 79 -10.82 -6.37 6.94
CA TRP A 79 -10.29 -7.47 7.74
C TRP A 79 -10.05 -7.04 9.20
N THR A 80 -9.44 -5.87 9.43
CA THR A 80 -9.23 -5.30 10.76
C THR A 80 -10.58 -5.17 11.49
N ILE A 81 -11.60 -4.61 10.83
CA ILE A 81 -12.96 -4.46 11.40
C ILE A 81 -13.54 -5.83 11.79
N ARG A 82 -13.49 -6.83 10.90
CA ARG A 82 -13.97 -8.19 11.20
C ARG A 82 -13.22 -8.83 12.38
N ARG A 83 -11.91 -8.61 12.50
CA ARG A 83 -11.10 -9.14 13.62
C ARG A 83 -11.43 -8.47 14.95
N ILE A 84 -11.66 -7.17 14.94
CA ILE A 84 -12.09 -6.42 16.14
C ILE A 84 -13.44 -6.96 16.63
N MET A 85 -14.40 -7.17 15.71
CA MET A 85 -15.73 -7.74 16.01
C MET A 85 -15.67 -9.17 16.57
N THR A 86 -14.71 -9.99 16.12
CA THR A 86 -14.60 -11.41 16.53
C THR A 86 -13.81 -11.65 17.81
N GLY A 87 -13.42 -10.61 18.55
CA GLY A 87 -12.70 -10.81 19.81
C GLY A 87 -11.21 -11.15 19.66
N ARG A 88 -10.68 -11.29 18.44
CA ARG A 88 -9.30 -11.71 18.16
C ARG A 88 -8.32 -10.53 18.07
N MET A 89 -7.03 -10.79 18.36
CA MET A 89 -5.96 -9.79 18.24
C MET A 89 -5.82 -9.31 16.78
N ALA A 90 -5.78 -7.99 16.60
CA ALA A 90 -5.88 -7.34 15.29
C ALA A 90 -4.58 -6.71 14.80
N TYR A 91 -3.54 -6.61 15.63
CA TYR A 91 -2.29 -5.89 15.30
C TYR A 91 -1.51 -6.45 14.09
N TRP A 92 -1.56 -7.76 13.82
CA TRP A 92 -0.87 -8.34 12.66
C TRP A 92 -1.47 -7.92 11.31
N VAL A 93 -2.77 -7.62 11.28
CA VAL A 93 -3.49 -7.32 10.03
C VAL A 93 -2.93 -6.08 9.33
N PRO A 94 -2.78 -4.92 9.99
CA PRO A 94 -2.20 -3.74 9.34
C PRO A 94 -0.71 -3.85 9.05
N ILE A 95 0.04 -4.69 9.79
CA ILE A 95 1.45 -4.99 9.46
C ILE A 95 1.53 -5.70 8.09
N ILE A 96 0.69 -6.70 7.87
CA ILE A 96 0.62 -7.41 6.59
C ILE A 96 0.19 -6.42 5.49
N GLY A 97 -0.76 -5.53 5.78
CA GLY A 97 -1.20 -4.51 4.82
C GLY A 97 -0.09 -3.54 4.41
N LEU A 98 0.74 -3.09 5.35
CA LEU A 98 1.93 -2.29 5.06
C LEU A 98 2.92 -3.04 4.17
N LEU A 99 3.15 -4.31 4.46
CA LEU A 99 4.07 -5.17 3.70
C LEU A 99 3.57 -5.35 2.26
N VAL A 100 2.27 -5.58 2.08
CA VAL A 100 1.63 -5.68 0.75
C VAL A 100 1.74 -4.36 -0.01
N CYS A 101 1.53 -3.21 0.64
CA CYS A 101 1.73 -1.90 0.01
C CYS A 101 3.18 -1.70 -0.45
N ALA A 102 4.15 -2.02 0.40
CA ALA A 102 5.58 -1.87 0.08
C ALA A 102 5.99 -2.77 -1.10
N VAL A 103 5.57 -4.04 -1.09
CA VAL A 103 5.88 -4.99 -2.17
C VAL A 103 5.14 -4.61 -3.45
N GLY A 104 3.87 -4.24 -3.38
CA GLY A 104 3.08 -3.82 -4.53
C GLY A 104 3.65 -2.58 -5.21
N TYR A 105 4.03 -1.58 -4.41
CA TYR A 105 4.68 -0.38 -4.93
C TYR A 105 6.05 -0.68 -5.53
N GLY A 106 6.88 -1.48 -4.85
CA GLY A 106 8.21 -1.87 -5.34
C GLY A 106 8.17 -2.68 -6.64
N LEU A 107 7.19 -3.56 -6.79
CA LEU A 107 6.97 -4.30 -8.03
C LEU A 107 6.51 -3.37 -9.16
N GLY A 108 5.59 -2.45 -8.87
CA GLY A 108 5.11 -1.46 -9.83
C GLY A 108 6.23 -0.54 -10.32
N SER A 109 7.07 -0.04 -9.40
CA SER A 109 8.21 0.82 -9.75
C SER A 109 9.27 0.06 -10.54
N ALA A 110 9.58 -1.19 -10.19
CA ALA A 110 10.51 -2.02 -10.95
C ALA A 110 10.03 -2.26 -12.39
N LEU A 111 8.74 -2.54 -12.58
CA LEU A 111 8.15 -2.70 -13.91
C LEU A 111 8.26 -1.43 -14.75
N VAL A 112 8.03 -0.27 -14.14
CA VAL A 112 8.21 1.03 -14.79
C VAL A 112 9.67 1.24 -15.19
N SER A 113 10.63 0.92 -14.31
CA SER A 113 12.07 1.03 -14.60
C SER A 113 12.52 0.09 -15.73
N ILE A 114 11.99 -1.14 -15.81
CA ILE A 114 12.31 -2.10 -16.89
C ILE A 114 11.72 -1.64 -18.23
N GLY A 115 10.56 -0.96 -18.20
CA GLY A 115 9.93 -0.43 -19.41
C GLY A 115 10.64 0.79 -19.99
N MET A 116 11.46 1.48 -19.19
CA MET A 116 12.30 2.59 -19.64
C MET A 116 13.58 2.07 -20.28
N PRO A 117 14.11 2.76 -21.30
CA PRO A 117 15.41 2.40 -21.84
C PRO A 117 16.47 2.57 -20.74
N LEU A 118 17.38 1.59 -20.66
CA LEU A 118 18.48 1.52 -19.69
C LEU A 118 19.55 2.65 -19.73
N PRO A 119 19.71 3.55 -20.74
CA PRO A 119 20.91 4.38 -20.83
C PRO A 119 20.94 5.61 -19.90
N LEU A 120 20.00 5.79 -18.95
CA LEU A 120 20.06 6.88 -17.96
C LEU A 120 20.88 6.56 -16.70
N PHE A 121 21.36 5.32 -16.50
CA PHE A 121 22.25 5.00 -15.36
C PHE A 121 23.74 5.27 -15.64
N ILE A 122 24.12 5.64 -16.87
CA ILE A 122 25.53 5.72 -17.34
C ILE A 122 25.92 7.14 -17.82
N ARG A 123 25.14 8.18 -17.50
CA ARG A 123 25.58 9.57 -17.69
C ARG A 123 25.53 10.36 -16.40
#